data_AF-A0A7K3X268-F1
#
_entry.id   AF-A0A7K3X268-F1
#
_cell.length_a   1.000
_cell.length_b   1.000
_cell.length_c   1.000
_cell.angle_alpha   90.00
_cell.angle_beta   90.00
_cell.angle_gamma   90.00
#
_symmetry.space_group_name_H-M   'P 1'
#
loop_
_entity.id
_entity.type
_entity.pdbx_description
1 polymer ?
#
loop_
_entity_poly.entity_id
_entity_poly.type
_entity_poly.pdbx_seq_one_letter_code
_entity_poly.pdbx_strand_id
1 'polypeptide(L)'
;MVEVLGFCYPACPSLFLGRRACGPLNIVWDTNVLIDYQDFGLSLWEGEPLPLKDLGYREEVEALGQLIQVWSTRDVSFHIMPRTVDDAKRKLTARRRQTREHMIDRLVSALLLEGQRSDCDPSEWYLPVEAAGCGELDGQLDLFSGEAVEGRENVLRRLPKGADRDLIGQALDSDMHVFLTRDADILKVGPSLTKLGLVATSPARLMGTLAAYGVTPFAGGLAEHSNCPFRSGVLLNDLQRMSYLIEALYPPDALDD
;
A
#
# COMPACT_ATOMS: atom_id res chain seq x y z
N MET A 1 9.89 0.84 22.83
CA MET A 1 9.07 0.49 21.66
C MET A 1 8.29 1.73 21.29
N VAL A 2 8.49 2.25 20.09
CA VAL A 2 7.63 3.29 19.54
C VAL A 2 6.40 2.58 19.03
N GLU A 3 5.25 2.77 19.67
CA GLU A 3 3.98 2.24 19.16
C GLU A 3 3.61 3.04 17.92
N VAL A 4 3.72 2.42 16.75
CA VAL A 4 3.27 3.02 15.50
C VAL A 4 1.73 3.09 15.53
N LEU A 5 1.19 4.26 15.22
CA LEU A 5 -0.26 4.47 15.23
C LEU A 5 -0.92 3.75 14.05
N GLY A 6 -1.77 2.77 14.34
CA GLY A 6 -2.57 2.05 13.36
C GLY A 6 -3.87 2.76 12.99
N PHE A 7 -4.79 2.00 12.39
CA PHE A 7 -6.06 2.50 11.87
C PHE A 7 -7.24 1.90 12.64
N CYS A 8 -8.24 2.73 12.93
CA CYS A 8 -9.54 2.29 13.41
C CYS A 8 -10.41 2.01 12.18
N TYR A 9 -10.72 0.74 11.90
CA TYR A 9 -11.42 0.36 10.67
C TYR A 9 -12.87 0.91 10.61
N PRO A 10 -13.65 0.90 11.70
CA PRO A 10 -14.98 1.52 11.72
C PRO A 10 -15.00 2.98 11.29
N ALA A 11 -13.92 3.72 11.58
CA ALA A 11 -13.83 5.15 11.27
C ALA A 11 -13.65 5.47 9.79
N CYS A 12 -13.32 4.46 8.97
CA CYS A 12 -13.11 4.63 7.55
C CYS A 12 -13.80 3.48 6.77
N PRO A 13 -15.14 3.44 6.77
CA PRO A 13 -15.89 2.31 6.21
C PRO A 13 -15.74 2.21 4.69
N SER A 14 -15.41 3.31 4.01
CA SER A 14 -15.13 3.32 2.57
C SER A 14 -13.81 2.64 2.19
N LEU A 15 -12.82 2.62 3.11
CA LEU A 15 -11.53 1.98 2.90
C LEU A 15 -11.50 0.55 3.44
N PHE A 16 -12.09 0.33 4.63
CA PHE A 16 -12.06 -0.97 5.31
C PHE A 16 -13.30 -1.83 5.08
N LEU A 17 -14.30 -1.32 4.35
CA LEU A 17 -15.42 -2.11 3.83
C LEU A 17 -16.23 -2.85 4.91
N GLY A 18 -16.35 -2.23 6.08
CA GLY A 18 -17.13 -2.76 7.21
C GLY A 18 -16.35 -3.62 8.20
N ARG A 19 -15.02 -3.79 8.03
CA ARG A 19 -14.18 -4.42 9.07
C ARG A 19 -14.30 -3.63 10.39
N ARG A 20 -14.33 -4.35 11.52
CA ARG A 20 -14.59 -3.77 12.86
C ARG A 20 -13.37 -3.66 13.77
N ALA A 21 -12.24 -4.19 13.34
CA ALA A 21 -11.01 -4.22 14.12
C ALA A 21 -10.24 -2.89 14.08
N CYS A 22 -9.10 -2.88 14.78
CA CYS A 22 -8.07 -1.85 14.71
C CYS A 22 -6.76 -2.53 14.29
N GLY A 23 -5.99 -1.93 13.39
CA GLY A 23 -4.79 -2.58 12.87
C GLY A 23 -4.12 -1.84 11.72
N PRO A 24 -3.19 -2.49 11.01
CA PRO A 24 -2.45 -1.88 9.91
C PRO A 24 -3.32 -1.63 8.69
N LEU A 25 -2.92 -0.67 7.86
CA LEU A 25 -3.43 -0.54 6.50
C LEU A 25 -2.59 -1.39 5.53
N ASN A 26 -3.10 -2.53 5.11
CA ASN A 26 -2.47 -3.43 4.13
C ASN A 26 -2.74 -2.96 2.69
N ILE A 27 -1.68 -2.62 1.97
CA ILE A 27 -1.73 -2.09 0.61
C ILE A 27 -0.84 -2.92 -0.32
N VAL A 28 -1.40 -3.52 -1.36
CA VAL A 28 -0.63 -4.13 -2.46
C VAL A 28 -0.32 -3.08 -3.50
N TRP A 29 0.92 -3.04 -3.97
CA TRP A 29 1.31 -2.19 -5.10
C TRP A 29 1.22 -2.94 -6.42
N ASP A 30 0.62 -2.27 -7.40
CA ASP A 30 0.74 -2.63 -8.80
C ASP A 30 2.14 -2.26 -9.34
N THR A 31 2.50 -2.85 -10.47
CA THR A 31 3.78 -2.70 -11.16
C THR A 31 4.01 -1.25 -11.58
N ASN A 32 2.96 -0.53 -12.01
CA ASN A 32 3.09 0.87 -12.40
C ASN A 32 3.51 1.76 -11.21
N VAL A 33 2.92 1.57 -10.04
CA VAL A 33 3.23 2.33 -8.83
C VAL A 33 4.68 2.09 -8.40
N LEU A 34 5.13 0.83 -8.43
CA LEU A 34 6.51 0.49 -8.09
C LEU A 34 7.51 1.17 -9.03
N ILE A 35 7.23 1.18 -10.33
CA ILE A 35 8.07 1.84 -11.34
C ILE A 35 8.09 3.36 -11.11
N ASP A 36 6.94 3.98 -10.84
CA ASP A 36 6.89 5.43 -10.61
C ASP A 36 7.69 5.83 -9.38
N TYR A 37 7.58 5.07 -8.29
CA TYR A 37 8.36 5.36 -7.09
C TYR A 37 9.85 5.14 -7.31
N GLN A 38 10.23 4.14 -8.10
CA GLN A 38 11.62 3.96 -8.50
C GLN A 38 12.14 5.15 -9.33
N ASP A 39 11.33 5.67 -10.24
CA ASP A 39 11.75 6.73 -11.17
C ASP A 39 11.75 8.13 -10.55
N PHE A 40 10.87 8.39 -9.58
CA PHE A 40 10.65 9.72 -9.01
C PHE A 40 10.85 9.80 -7.49
N GLY A 41 11.03 8.67 -6.80
CA GLY A 41 11.10 8.61 -5.33
C GLY A 41 12.17 9.52 -4.73
N LEU A 42 13.34 9.61 -5.38
CA LEU A 42 14.42 10.49 -4.93
C LEU A 42 14.03 11.97 -5.02
N SER A 43 13.52 12.41 -6.17
CA SER A 43 13.04 13.79 -6.35
C SER A 43 11.89 14.13 -5.41
N LEU A 44 10.98 13.18 -5.14
CA LEU A 44 9.92 13.34 -4.14
C LEU A 44 10.48 13.55 -2.74
N TRP A 45 11.58 12.88 -2.41
CA TRP A 45 12.21 12.98 -1.09
C TRP A 45 13.01 14.28 -0.90
N GLU A 46 13.75 14.68 -1.92
CA GLU A 46 14.56 15.90 -1.95
C GLU A 46 13.71 17.17 -2.15
N GLY A 47 12.41 17.01 -2.46
CA GLY A 47 11.51 18.12 -2.75
C GLY A 47 11.82 18.78 -4.10
N GLU A 48 12.45 18.04 -5.02
CA GLU A 48 12.80 18.53 -6.34
C GLU A 48 11.58 18.59 -7.28
N PRO A 49 11.57 19.52 -8.25
CA PRO A 49 10.52 19.58 -9.24
C PRO A 49 10.47 18.31 -10.10
N LEU A 50 9.32 17.63 -10.11
CA LEU A 50 9.11 16.46 -10.96
C LEU A 50 9.13 16.84 -12.45
N PRO A 51 9.92 16.17 -13.30
CA PRO A 51 10.03 16.47 -14.74
C PRO A 51 8.82 15.99 -15.56
N LEU A 52 7.63 16.02 -14.97
CA LEU A 52 6.36 15.58 -15.54
C LEU A 52 5.59 16.78 -16.10
N LYS A 53 5.16 16.69 -17.36
CA LYS A 53 4.37 17.73 -18.04
C LYS A 53 2.86 17.57 -17.84
N ASP A 54 2.42 16.33 -17.69
CA ASP A 54 1.02 16.02 -17.40
C ASP A 54 0.76 16.29 -15.92
N LEU A 55 -0.13 17.24 -15.64
CA LEU A 55 -0.49 17.65 -14.29
C LEU A 55 -1.23 16.57 -13.51
N GLY A 56 -2.09 15.79 -14.18
CA GLY A 56 -2.82 14.71 -13.52
C GLY A 56 -1.88 13.57 -13.14
N TYR A 57 -0.92 13.25 -14.02
CA TYR A 57 0.10 12.26 -13.68
C TYR A 57 1.04 12.76 -12.58
N ARG A 58 1.43 14.04 -12.60
CA ARG A 58 2.22 14.64 -11.52
C ARG A 58 1.50 14.53 -10.16
N GLU A 59 0.22 14.84 -10.12
CA GLU A 59 -0.59 14.74 -8.89
C GLU A 59 -0.57 13.31 -8.32
N GLU A 60 -0.68 12.28 -9.16
CA GLU A 60 -0.60 10.88 -8.72
C GLU A 60 0.79 10.54 -8.13
N VAL A 61 1.87 11.02 -8.72
CA VAL A 61 3.24 10.78 -8.23
C VAL A 61 3.51 11.56 -6.92
N GLU A 62 3.03 12.79 -6.81
CA GLU A 62 3.11 13.57 -5.57
C GLU A 62 2.31 12.91 -4.43
N ALA A 63 1.11 12.42 -4.73
CA ALA A 63 0.31 11.68 -3.77
C ALA A 63 0.98 10.37 -3.31
N LEU A 64 1.72 9.70 -4.20
CA LEU A 64 2.53 8.54 -3.83
C LEU A 64 3.63 8.92 -2.83
N GLY A 65 4.29 10.06 -3.02
CA GLY A 65 5.24 10.60 -2.04
C GLY A 65 4.61 10.87 -0.67
N GLN A 66 3.38 11.42 -0.65
CA GLN A 66 2.64 11.62 0.60
C GLN A 66 2.24 10.31 1.27
N LEU A 67 1.86 9.28 0.51
CA LEU A 67 1.58 7.93 1.06
C LEU A 67 2.79 7.34 1.77
N ILE A 68 3.99 7.54 1.22
CA ILE A 68 5.24 7.09 1.85
C ILE A 68 5.50 7.82 3.16
N GLN A 69 5.18 9.11 3.24
CA GLN A 69 5.27 9.86 4.50
C GLN A 69 4.22 9.40 5.54
N VAL A 70 3.02 9.01 5.09
CA VAL A 70 2.04 8.37 5.98
C VAL A 70 2.56 7.01 6.47
N TRP A 71 3.20 6.23 5.59
CA TRP A 71 3.80 4.94 5.95
C TRP A 71 4.96 5.07 6.96
N SER A 72 5.73 6.16 6.92
CA SER A 72 6.78 6.38 7.90
C SER A 72 6.26 6.80 9.28
N THR A 73 4.99 7.21 9.39
CA THR A 73 4.38 7.71 10.63
C THR A 73 3.27 6.82 11.19
N ARG A 74 2.75 5.89 10.37
CA ARG A 74 1.62 5.02 10.71
C ARG A 74 1.86 3.57 10.34
N ASP A 75 1.00 2.72 10.89
CA ASP A 75 1.03 1.30 10.64
C ASP A 75 0.42 1.00 9.26
N VAL A 76 1.18 1.31 8.22
CA VAL A 76 0.88 0.96 6.84
C VAL A 76 1.83 -0.17 6.46
N SER A 77 1.30 -1.22 5.88
CA SER A 77 2.07 -2.35 5.38
C SER A 77 1.95 -2.39 3.87
N PHE A 78 3.06 -2.11 3.18
CA PHE A 78 3.15 -2.24 1.72
C PHE A 78 3.53 -3.66 1.36
N HIS A 79 2.78 -4.26 0.45
CA HIS A 79 2.97 -5.63 -0.01
C HIS A 79 3.37 -5.59 -1.49
N ILE A 80 4.59 -6.01 -1.79
CA ILE A 80 5.09 -6.11 -3.17
C ILE A 80 5.13 -7.58 -3.56
N MET A 81 4.19 -7.99 -4.40
CA MET A 81 4.09 -9.39 -4.83
C MET A 81 5.27 -9.76 -5.75
N PRO A 82 5.81 -10.99 -5.70
CA PRO A 82 6.95 -11.41 -6.52
C PRO A 82 6.76 -11.15 -8.02
N ARG A 83 5.54 -11.35 -8.52
CA ARG A 83 5.21 -11.07 -9.93
C ARG A 83 5.27 -9.58 -10.29
N THR A 84 4.89 -8.70 -9.37
CA THR A 84 5.06 -7.24 -9.54
C THR A 84 6.52 -6.89 -9.76
N VAL A 85 7.42 -7.55 -9.01
CA VAL A 85 8.87 -7.41 -9.17
C VAL A 85 9.33 -7.92 -10.53
N ASP A 86 8.92 -9.13 -10.91
CA ASP A 86 9.29 -9.73 -12.21
C ASP A 86 8.86 -8.85 -13.40
N ASP A 87 7.63 -8.33 -13.36
CA ASP A 87 7.10 -7.51 -14.45
C ASP A 87 7.73 -6.12 -14.46
N ALA A 88 8.04 -5.54 -13.30
CA ALA A 88 8.81 -4.29 -13.22
C ALA A 88 10.20 -4.47 -13.85
N LYS A 89 10.88 -5.59 -13.57
CA LYS A 89 12.19 -5.93 -14.16
C LYS A 89 12.11 -6.19 -15.68
N ARG A 90 11.03 -6.82 -16.16
CA ARG A 90 10.84 -7.11 -17.60
C ARG A 90 10.56 -5.89 -18.46
N LYS A 91 9.90 -4.87 -17.92
CA LYS A 91 9.61 -3.62 -18.65
C LYS A 91 10.85 -2.71 -18.83
N LEU A 92 12.04 -3.14 -18.36
CA LEU A 92 13.29 -2.40 -18.49
C LEU A 92 13.92 -2.55 -19.88
N THR A 93 14.43 -1.43 -20.43
CA THR A 93 15.23 -1.44 -21.66
C THR A 93 16.60 -2.10 -21.42
N ALA A 94 17.14 -2.78 -22.45
CA ALA A 94 18.32 -3.65 -22.35
C ALA A 94 19.60 -2.99 -21.77
N ARG A 95 19.72 -1.66 -21.82
CA ARG A 95 20.95 -0.93 -21.45
C ARG A 95 21.00 -0.47 -19.98
N ARG A 96 19.92 -0.60 -19.21
CA ARG A 96 19.84 -0.16 -17.79
C ARG A 96 19.42 -1.27 -16.82
N ARG A 97 19.37 -2.50 -17.32
CA ARG A 97 18.68 -3.62 -16.67
C ARG A 97 19.31 -4.01 -15.35
N GLN A 98 20.63 -4.16 -15.27
CA GLN A 98 21.29 -4.68 -14.06
C GLN A 98 21.27 -3.68 -12.89
N THR A 99 21.57 -2.40 -13.13
CA THR A 99 21.53 -1.35 -12.11
C THR A 99 20.10 -1.14 -11.60
N ARG A 100 19.10 -1.11 -12.49
CA ARG A 100 17.70 -0.93 -12.10
C ARG A 100 17.07 -2.16 -11.45
N GLU A 101 17.42 -3.38 -11.87
CA GLU A 101 17.00 -4.61 -11.19
C GLU A 101 17.48 -4.62 -9.74
N HIS A 102 18.75 -4.24 -9.51
CA HIS A 102 19.31 -4.12 -8.18
C HIS A 102 18.61 -3.03 -7.33
N MET A 103 18.28 -1.89 -7.92
CA MET A 103 17.51 -0.83 -7.24
C MET A 103 16.10 -1.28 -6.86
N ILE A 104 15.40 -2.03 -7.73
CA ILE A 104 14.08 -2.60 -7.40
C ILE A 104 14.22 -3.54 -6.21
N ASP A 105 15.22 -4.43 -6.21
CA ASP A 105 15.42 -5.37 -5.11
C ASP A 105 15.72 -4.65 -3.79
N ARG A 106 16.55 -3.59 -3.81
CA ARG A 106 16.81 -2.74 -2.63
C ARG A 106 15.56 -2.01 -2.16
N LEU A 107 14.78 -1.44 -3.09
CA LEU A 107 13.54 -0.73 -2.79
C LEU A 107 12.52 -1.66 -2.12
N VAL A 108 12.31 -2.84 -2.70
CA VAL A 108 11.42 -3.86 -2.12
C VAL A 108 11.93 -4.30 -0.74
N SER A 109 13.24 -4.46 -0.57
CA SER A 109 13.83 -4.75 0.75
C SER A 109 13.49 -3.69 1.79
N ALA A 110 13.62 -2.42 1.41
CA ALA A 110 13.40 -1.29 2.30
C ALA A 110 11.93 -1.10 2.67
N LEU A 111 11.02 -1.39 1.73
CA LEU A 111 9.58 -1.36 1.98
C LEU A 111 9.10 -2.53 2.85
N LEU A 112 9.76 -3.69 2.79
CA LEU A 112 9.39 -4.94 3.46
C LEU A 112 10.22 -5.27 4.73
N LEU A 113 10.83 -4.26 5.36
CA LEU A 113 11.81 -4.37 6.46
C LEU A 113 11.69 -5.60 7.38
N GLU A 114 12.85 -6.19 7.71
CA GLU A 114 13.09 -7.49 8.39
C GLU A 114 11.91 -8.02 9.21
N GLY A 115 11.13 -8.90 8.57
CA GLY A 115 9.94 -9.56 9.13
C GLY A 115 8.98 -10.04 8.04
N GLN A 116 8.93 -9.37 6.89
CA GLN A 116 8.06 -9.74 5.74
C GLN A 116 8.83 -10.40 4.60
N ARG A 117 10.17 -10.37 4.62
CA ARG A 117 11.02 -11.22 3.77
C ARG A 117 11.19 -12.58 4.41
N SER A 118 10.13 -13.38 4.41
CA SER A 118 10.30 -14.81 4.51
C SER A 118 9.96 -15.38 3.14
N ASP A 119 10.77 -16.33 2.65
CA ASP A 119 10.57 -17.10 1.42
C ASP A 119 9.32 -18.01 1.51
N CYS A 120 8.24 -17.48 2.06
CA CYS A 120 7.20 -18.24 2.70
C CYS A 120 5.85 -18.07 2.03
N ASP A 121 5.16 -19.20 2.06
CA ASP A 121 3.77 -19.44 1.75
C ASP A 121 2.88 -18.20 2.00
N PRO A 122 1.99 -17.81 1.06
CA PRO A 122 0.98 -16.76 1.23
C PRO A 122 0.17 -16.85 2.54
N SER A 123 0.14 -18.02 3.18
CA SER A 123 -0.47 -18.23 4.51
C SER A 123 0.34 -17.70 5.70
N GLU A 124 1.63 -17.41 5.56
CA GLU A 124 2.48 -16.88 6.64
C GLU A 124 2.45 -15.35 6.77
N TRP A 125 1.77 -14.65 5.86
CA TRP A 125 1.51 -13.20 5.97
C TRP A 125 0.54 -12.87 7.12
N TYR A 126 -0.09 -13.89 7.70
CA TYR A 126 -0.85 -13.81 8.94
C TYR A 126 0.07 -13.91 10.16
N LEU A 127 0.62 -12.79 10.59
CA LEU A 127 0.82 -12.59 12.02
C LEU A 127 -0.45 -11.93 12.55
N PRO A 128 -1.26 -12.60 13.40
CA PRO A 128 -2.32 -11.91 14.11
C PRO A 128 -1.64 -10.81 14.92
N VAL A 129 -1.86 -9.55 14.55
CA VAL A 129 -1.58 -8.44 15.44
C VAL A 129 -2.43 -8.74 16.67
N GLU A 130 -1.80 -9.14 17.77
CA GLU A 130 -2.45 -9.23 19.06
C GLU A 130 -3.13 -7.88 19.25
N ALA A 131 -4.45 -7.87 19.10
CA ALA A 131 -5.24 -6.65 19.08
C ALA A 131 -4.97 -5.93 20.40
N ALA A 132 -4.11 -4.92 20.36
CA ALA A 132 -3.77 -4.13 21.52
C ALA A 132 -5.03 -3.38 21.94
N GLY A 133 -5.74 -3.92 22.93
CA GLY A 133 -6.77 -3.24 23.70
C GLY A 133 -8.16 -3.07 23.08
N CYS A 134 -8.39 -3.48 21.83
CA CYS A 134 -9.75 -3.58 21.28
C CYS A 134 -10.31 -4.96 21.61
N GLY A 135 -10.99 -5.09 22.76
CA GLY A 135 -11.49 -6.37 23.28
C GLY A 135 -12.15 -7.24 22.22
N GLU A 136 -11.91 -8.56 22.29
CA GLU A 136 -12.44 -9.67 21.45
C GLU A 136 -13.40 -9.23 20.34
N LEU A 137 -12.87 -8.57 19.30
CA LEU A 137 -13.58 -8.28 18.08
C LEU A 137 -12.74 -8.88 16.97
N ASP A 138 -13.04 -10.15 16.69
CA ASP A 138 -12.58 -10.85 15.49
C ASP A 138 -12.65 -9.88 14.30
N GLY A 139 -11.52 -9.71 13.60
CA GLY A 139 -11.39 -8.88 12.41
C GLY A 139 -12.17 -9.41 11.20
N GLN A 140 -13.27 -10.11 11.45
CA GLN A 140 -14.12 -10.71 10.45
C GLN A 140 -14.77 -9.59 9.64
N LEU A 141 -14.46 -9.58 8.34
CA LEU A 141 -15.19 -8.81 7.36
C LEU A 141 -16.63 -9.35 7.35
N ASP A 142 -17.57 -8.60 7.93
CA ASP A 142 -19.01 -8.85 7.79
C ASP A 142 -19.39 -8.51 6.34
N LEU A 143 -18.99 -9.37 5.39
CA LEU A 143 -19.38 -9.27 3.99
C LEU A 143 -20.91 -9.29 3.94
N PHE A 144 -21.49 -8.14 3.57
CA PHE A 144 -22.91 -7.86 3.40
C PHE A 144 -23.81 -9.11 3.41
N SER A 145 -24.43 -9.39 4.56
CA SER A 145 -25.48 -10.39 4.69
C SER A 145 -26.73 -9.91 3.93
N GLY A 146 -26.80 -10.14 2.62
CA GLY A 146 -28.06 -9.91 1.89
C GLY A 146 -28.01 -9.74 0.38
N GLU A 147 -26.86 -9.44 -0.23
CA GLU A 147 -26.79 -9.31 -1.69
C GLU A 147 -26.04 -10.49 -2.31
N ALA A 148 -26.52 -10.96 -3.46
CA ALA A 148 -25.81 -11.94 -4.28
C ALA A 148 -24.45 -11.34 -4.69
N VAL A 149 -23.41 -11.62 -3.91
CA VAL A 149 -22.04 -11.26 -4.24
C VAL A 149 -21.75 -11.91 -5.59
N GLU A 150 -21.46 -11.09 -6.59
CA GLU A 150 -21.01 -11.58 -7.88
C GLU A 150 -19.83 -12.53 -7.61
N GLY A 151 -19.97 -13.81 -7.97
CA GLY A 151 -18.98 -14.82 -7.62
C GLY A 151 -17.58 -14.37 -8.08
N ARG A 152 -16.59 -14.52 -7.20
CA ARG A 152 -15.18 -14.10 -7.40
C ARG A 152 -14.68 -14.30 -8.82
N GLU A 153 -14.92 -15.48 -9.41
CA GLU A 153 -14.50 -15.79 -10.77
C GLU A 153 -15.07 -14.86 -11.84
N ASN A 154 -16.32 -14.42 -11.69
CA ASN A 154 -16.96 -13.52 -12.65
C ASN A 154 -16.35 -12.11 -12.60
N VAL A 155 -16.04 -11.61 -11.41
CA VAL A 155 -15.32 -10.34 -11.23
C VAL A 155 -13.91 -10.44 -11.83
N LEU A 156 -13.18 -11.50 -11.50
CA LEU A 156 -11.83 -11.72 -12.05
C LEU A 156 -11.84 -11.84 -13.58
N ARG A 157 -12.89 -12.41 -14.19
CA ARG A 157 -13.01 -12.50 -15.65
C ARG A 157 -13.13 -11.15 -16.36
N ARG A 158 -13.63 -10.11 -15.68
CA ARG A 158 -13.74 -8.74 -16.21
C ARG A 158 -12.42 -7.98 -16.20
N LEU A 159 -11.46 -8.40 -15.37
CA LEU A 159 -10.12 -7.83 -15.36
C LEU A 159 -9.40 -8.18 -16.68
N PRO A 160 -8.50 -7.29 -17.16
CA PRO A 160 -7.60 -7.59 -18.26
C PRO A 160 -6.97 -8.98 -18.09
N LYS A 161 -6.94 -9.77 -19.17
CA LYS A 161 -6.29 -11.09 -19.12
C LYS A 161 -4.80 -10.88 -18.96
N GLY A 162 -4.19 -11.52 -17.96
CA GLY A 162 -2.75 -11.46 -17.75
C GLY A 162 -2.38 -11.37 -16.27
N ALA A 163 -1.19 -10.80 -16.02
CA ALA A 163 -0.58 -10.71 -14.70
C ALA A 163 -1.46 -9.98 -13.67
N ASP A 164 -2.19 -8.94 -14.07
CA ASP A 164 -3.01 -8.11 -13.18
C ASP A 164 -4.14 -8.90 -12.50
N ARG A 165 -4.72 -9.87 -13.22
CA ARG A 165 -5.75 -10.76 -12.66
C ARG A 165 -5.21 -11.64 -11.55
N ASP A 166 -4.01 -12.19 -11.74
CA ASP A 166 -3.38 -13.07 -10.76
C ASP A 166 -2.90 -12.28 -9.54
N LEU A 167 -2.46 -11.03 -9.73
CA LEU A 167 -2.09 -10.11 -8.65
C LEU A 167 -3.31 -9.73 -7.80
N ILE A 168 -4.43 -9.38 -8.42
CA ILE A 168 -5.67 -9.06 -7.71
C ILE A 168 -6.24 -10.31 -7.01
N GLY A 169 -6.11 -11.48 -7.62
CA GLY A 169 -6.47 -12.75 -6.98
C GLY A 169 -5.68 -12.98 -5.68
N GLN A 170 -4.36 -12.82 -5.73
CA GLN A 170 -3.50 -12.92 -4.54
C GLN A 170 -3.84 -11.87 -3.49
N ALA A 171 -4.09 -10.62 -3.90
CA ALA A 171 -4.48 -9.56 -2.96
C ALA A 171 -5.79 -9.91 -2.20
N LEU A 172 -6.76 -10.53 -2.89
CA LEU A 172 -7.99 -11.01 -2.27
C LEU A 172 -7.74 -12.21 -1.35
N ASP A 173 -6.85 -13.14 -1.72
CA ASP A 173 -6.53 -14.33 -0.92
C ASP A 173 -5.76 -13.99 0.36
N SER A 174 -5.01 -12.89 0.35
CA SER A 174 -4.23 -12.39 1.49
C SER A 174 -4.98 -11.33 2.33
N ASP A 175 -6.29 -11.16 2.15
CA ASP A 175 -7.13 -10.17 2.86
C ASP A 175 -6.56 -8.74 2.84
N MET A 176 -6.03 -8.33 1.70
CA MET A 176 -5.49 -6.98 1.51
C MET A 176 -6.62 -5.94 1.50
N HIS A 177 -6.38 -4.77 2.09
CA HIS A 177 -7.38 -3.72 2.13
C HIS A 177 -7.43 -2.95 0.81
N VAL A 178 -6.25 -2.66 0.26
CA VAL A 178 -6.11 -1.79 -0.90
C VAL A 178 -5.24 -2.43 -1.98
N PHE A 179 -5.70 -2.32 -3.23
CA PHE A 179 -4.88 -2.54 -4.41
C PHE A 179 -4.58 -1.18 -5.05
N LEU A 180 -3.32 -0.74 -4.94
CA LEU A 180 -2.87 0.57 -5.38
C LEU A 180 -2.40 0.50 -6.83
N THR A 181 -3.11 1.18 -7.74
CA THR A 181 -2.85 1.15 -9.18
C THR A 181 -3.25 2.45 -9.85
N ARG A 182 -2.57 2.78 -10.95
CA ARG A 182 -3.00 3.86 -11.87
C ARG A 182 -3.65 3.32 -13.15
N ASP A 183 -3.83 2.01 -13.27
CA ASP A 183 -4.43 1.40 -14.45
C ASP A 183 -5.94 1.70 -14.51
N ALA A 184 -6.36 2.46 -15.52
CA ALA A 184 -7.75 2.87 -15.68
C ALA A 184 -8.72 1.70 -15.87
N ASP A 185 -8.28 0.56 -16.42
CA ASP A 185 -9.12 -0.61 -16.62
C ASP A 185 -9.32 -1.38 -15.32
N ILE A 186 -8.31 -1.46 -14.46
CA ILE A 186 -8.45 -2.00 -13.10
C ILE A 186 -9.37 -1.10 -12.26
N LEU A 187 -9.15 0.22 -12.30
CA LEU A 187 -9.95 1.20 -11.55
C LEU A 187 -11.44 1.17 -11.95
N LYS A 188 -11.77 0.88 -13.21
CA LYS A 188 -13.17 0.68 -13.66
C LYS A 188 -13.83 -0.54 -13.00
N VAL A 189 -13.07 -1.59 -12.70
CA VAL A 189 -13.57 -2.82 -12.04
C VAL A 189 -13.65 -2.65 -10.51
N GLY A 190 -13.03 -1.60 -9.95
CA GLY A 190 -13.00 -1.28 -8.53
C GLY A 190 -14.30 -1.51 -7.75
N PRO A 191 -15.48 -1.00 -8.19
CA PRO A 191 -16.74 -1.22 -7.48
C PRO A 191 -17.13 -2.71 -7.32
N SER A 192 -16.69 -3.58 -8.23
CA SER A 192 -16.91 -5.02 -8.12
C SER A 192 -15.92 -5.67 -7.15
N LEU A 193 -14.67 -5.19 -7.10
CA LEU A 193 -13.66 -5.65 -6.14
C LEU A 193 -14.01 -5.26 -4.70
N THR A 194 -14.65 -4.10 -4.51
CA THR A 194 -15.15 -3.66 -3.21
C THR A 194 -16.14 -4.66 -2.61
N LYS A 195 -16.97 -5.30 -3.44
CA LYS A 195 -17.90 -6.35 -3.00
C LYS A 195 -17.19 -7.64 -2.55
N LEU A 196 -15.93 -7.81 -2.95
CA LEU A 196 -15.07 -8.91 -2.57
C LEU A 196 -14.11 -8.55 -1.42
N GLY A 197 -14.21 -7.35 -0.83
CA GLY A 197 -13.39 -6.93 0.30
C GLY A 197 -12.09 -6.20 -0.05
N LEU A 198 -11.87 -5.81 -1.31
CA LEU A 198 -10.67 -5.11 -1.78
C LEU A 198 -10.99 -3.76 -2.43
N VAL A 199 -10.31 -2.69 -2.00
CA VAL A 199 -10.42 -1.36 -2.59
C VAL A 199 -9.35 -1.15 -3.65
N ALA A 200 -9.71 -1.15 -4.94
CA ALA A 200 -8.81 -0.72 -6.00
C ALA A 200 -8.85 0.81 -6.17
N THR A 201 -7.72 1.48 -6.02
CA THR A 201 -7.64 2.95 -6.02
C THR A 201 -6.29 3.46 -6.52
N SER A 202 -6.24 4.72 -6.96
CA SER A 202 -5.00 5.41 -7.31
C SER A 202 -4.36 6.09 -6.08
N PRO A 203 -3.05 6.41 -6.12
CA PRO A 203 -2.39 7.17 -5.06
C PRO A 203 -3.12 8.45 -4.65
N ALA A 204 -3.55 9.29 -5.60
CA ALA A 204 -4.24 10.53 -5.31
C ALA A 204 -5.60 10.29 -4.63
N ARG A 205 -6.37 9.30 -5.11
CA ARG A 205 -7.67 8.95 -4.51
C ARG A 205 -7.52 8.36 -3.10
N LEU A 206 -6.50 7.53 -2.86
CA LEU A 206 -6.22 6.99 -1.53
C LEU A 206 -5.83 8.11 -0.56
N MET A 207 -4.92 9.00 -0.95
CA MET A 207 -4.54 10.14 -0.11
C MET A 207 -5.72 11.06 0.19
N GLY A 208 -6.55 11.37 -0.82
CA GLY A 208 -7.77 12.15 -0.62
C GLY A 208 -8.73 11.48 0.37
N THR A 209 -8.86 10.15 0.30
CA THR A 209 -9.66 9.36 1.24
C THR A 209 -9.08 9.48 2.65
N LEU A 210 -7.79 9.18 2.84
CA LEU A 210 -7.11 9.29 4.13
C LEU A 210 -7.25 10.70 4.73
N ALA A 211 -7.03 11.74 3.93
CA ALA A 211 -7.16 13.14 4.34
C ALA A 211 -8.59 13.50 4.75
N ALA A 212 -9.62 12.98 4.06
CA ALA A 212 -11.02 13.18 4.44
C ALA A 212 -11.35 12.57 5.81
N TYR A 213 -10.62 11.54 6.23
CA TYR A 213 -10.70 10.93 7.57
C TYR A 213 -9.67 11.51 8.56
N GLY A 214 -9.11 12.68 8.22
CA GLY A 214 -8.16 13.40 9.05
C GLY A 214 -6.78 12.76 9.12
N VAL A 215 -6.46 11.75 8.30
CA VAL A 215 -5.12 11.18 8.24
C VAL A 215 -4.28 12.00 7.26
N THR A 216 -3.22 12.63 7.75
CA THR A 216 -2.24 13.36 6.95
C THR A 216 -0.83 12.86 7.27
N PRO A 217 0.18 13.20 6.45
CA PRO A 217 1.58 12.86 6.74
C PRO A 217 2.10 13.29 8.11
N PHE A 218 1.46 14.28 8.75
CA PHE A 218 1.94 14.90 9.99
C PHE A 218 0.95 14.79 11.16
N ALA A 219 -0.29 14.32 10.93
CA ALA A 219 -1.33 14.36 11.95
C ALA A 219 -2.49 13.36 11.76
N GLY A 220 -3.27 13.20 12.84
CA GLY A 220 -4.70 12.91 12.85
C GLY A 220 -5.13 11.45 13.04
N GLY A 221 -6.17 10.99 12.33
CA GLY A 221 -6.83 9.69 12.55
C GLY A 221 -7.99 9.79 13.54
N LEU A 222 -9.21 9.54 13.06
CA LEU A 222 -10.41 9.61 13.87
C LEU A 222 -10.45 8.45 14.88
N ALA A 223 -10.35 8.79 16.17
CA ALA A 223 -10.72 7.89 17.25
C ALA A 223 -12.24 7.99 17.45
N GLU A 224 -13.00 7.04 16.90
CA GLU A 224 -14.46 7.07 16.99
C GLU A 224 -15.01 6.56 18.32
N HIS A 225 -14.21 5.89 19.15
CA HIS A 225 -14.67 5.35 20.45
C HIS A 225 -13.67 5.61 21.57
N SER A 226 -14.19 5.65 22.81
CA SER A 226 -13.44 6.00 24.03
C SER A 226 -12.24 5.09 24.29
N ASN A 227 -12.29 3.85 23.77
CA ASN A 227 -11.28 2.80 23.97
C ASN A 227 -10.37 2.59 22.75
N CYS A 228 -10.36 3.50 21.77
CA CYS A 228 -9.46 3.36 20.63
C CYS A 228 -8.00 3.52 21.11
N PRO A 229 -7.12 2.53 20.91
CA PRO A 229 -5.72 2.61 21.34
C PRO A 229 -4.98 3.76 20.66
N PHE A 230 -5.47 4.21 19.50
CA PHE A 230 -4.87 5.26 18.69
C PHE A 230 -5.38 6.68 19.03
N ARG A 231 -6.14 6.84 20.12
CA ARG A 231 -6.74 8.12 20.54
C ARG A 231 -5.73 9.16 21.02
N SER A 232 -4.55 8.75 21.48
CA SER A 232 -3.56 9.64 22.11
C SER A 232 -2.11 9.23 21.85
N GLY A 233 -1.77 8.88 20.60
CA GLY A 233 -0.39 8.62 20.21
C GLY A 233 0.32 9.85 19.65
N VAL A 234 1.64 9.89 19.83
CA VAL A 234 2.52 10.82 19.12
C VAL A 234 2.95 10.14 17.82
N LEU A 235 2.73 10.79 16.68
CA LEU A 235 3.32 10.35 15.42
C LEU A 235 4.83 10.60 15.51
N LEU A 236 5.60 9.52 15.51
CA LEU A 236 7.04 9.57 15.37
C LEU A 236 7.38 8.98 14.01
N ASN A 237 8.13 9.73 13.21
CA ASN A 237 8.70 9.19 11.99
C ASN A 237 9.63 8.04 12.36
N ASP A 238 9.43 6.89 11.75
CA ASP A 238 10.39 5.80 11.79
C ASP A 238 11.59 6.18 10.91
N LEU A 239 12.56 6.86 11.54
CA LEU A 239 13.77 7.34 10.88
C LEU A 239 14.59 6.19 10.28
N GLN A 240 14.50 4.99 10.87
CA GLN A 240 15.20 3.82 10.38
C GLN A 240 14.55 3.30 9.08
N ARG A 241 13.22 3.19 9.04
CA ARG A 241 12.46 2.89 7.81
C ARG A 241 12.81 3.87 6.68
N MET A 242 12.83 5.15 7.00
CA MET A 242 13.17 6.19 6.02
C MET A 242 14.61 6.07 5.54
N SER A 243 15.60 5.82 6.43
CA SER A 243 17.01 5.66 6.03
C SER A 243 17.18 4.55 5.00
N TYR A 244 16.60 3.38 5.25
CA TYR A 244 16.69 2.26 4.30
C TYR A 244 16.02 2.55 2.96
N LEU A 245 14.90 3.27 2.98
CA LEU A 245 14.19 3.65 1.77
C LEU A 245 15.01 4.64 0.93
N ILE A 246 15.59 5.66 1.58
CA ILE A 246 16.46 6.64 0.93
C ILE A 246 17.69 5.97 0.33
N GLU A 247 18.37 5.13 1.11
CA GLU A 247 19.54 4.38 0.62
C GLU A 247 19.20 3.55 -0.62
N ALA A 248 18.02 2.90 -0.63
CA ALA A 248 17.56 2.09 -1.74
C ALA A 248 17.27 2.89 -3.03
N LEU A 249 16.95 4.18 -2.90
CA LEU A 249 16.69 5.08 -4.03
C LEU A 249 17.98 5.62 -4.66
N TYR A 250 19.08 5.71 -3.92
CA TYR A 250 20.37 6.11 -4.49
C TYR A 250 20.98 4.97 -5.33
N PRO A 251 21.48 5.28 -6.54
CA PRO A 251 22.25 4.31 -7.31
C PRO A 251 23.52 3.93 -6.53
N PRO A 252 23.98 2.66 -6.61
CA PRO A 252 25.11 2.16 -5.83
C PRO A 252 26.39 2.97 -6.03
N ASP A 253 26.56 3.60 -7.19
CA ASP A 253 27.75 4.40 -7.53
C ASP A 253 27.73 5.82 -6.94
N ALA A 254 26.64 6.24 -6.28
CA ALA A 254 26.50 7.59 -5.71
C ALA A 254 26.76 7.65 -4.19
N LEU A 255 27.07 6.52 -3.56
CA LEU A 255 27.33 6.43 -2.11
C LEU A 255 28.82 6.38 -1.76
N ASP A 256 29.71 6.47 -2.75
CA ASP A 256 31.17 6.37 -2.61
C ASP A 256 31.91 7.73 -2.68
N ASP A 257 31.19 8.87 -2.76
CA ASP A 257 31.76 10.24 -2.77
C ASP A 257 31.48 11.02 -1.47
#